data_AF-A0A5S3Z4X1-F1
#
_entry.id   AF-A0A5S3Z4X1-F1
#
_cell.length_a   1.000
_cell.length_b   1.000
_cell.length_c   1.000
_cell.angle_alpha   90.00
_cell.angle_beta   90.00
_cell.angle_gamma   90.00
#
_symmetry.space_group_name_H-M   'P 1'
#
loop_
_entity.id
_entity.type
_entity.pdbx_description
1 polymer ?
#
loop_
_entity_poly.entity_id
_entity_poly.type
_entity_poly.pdbx_seq_one_letter_code
_entity_poly.pdbx_strand_id
1 'polypeptide(L)'
;MKYIFEVVMQDNLLASPFDTVEEKFESAVSCAKTSIESILLDYPVLVGQDSSTITIIPLDGTSMPFTLPECAQLIKGAFLDANGHIYPEFTLVKKDEI
;
A
#
# COMPACT_ATOMS: atom_id res chain seq x y z
N MET A 1 15.29 3.88 9.14
CA MET A 1 13.98 4.54 8.99
C MET A 1 13.21 3.80 7.90
N LYS A 2 12.00 3.37 8.20
CA LYS A 2 11.07 2.71 7.28
C LYS A 2 9.67 3.28 7.47
N TYR A 3 8.89 3.30 6.40
CA TYR A 3 7.47 3.63 6.45
C TYR A 3 6.65 2.36 6.35
N ILE A 4 5.60 2.29 7.15
CA ILE A 4 4.70 1.14 7.22
C ILE A 4 3.29 1.64 6.93
N PHE A 5 2.61 0.96 6.01
CA PHE A 5 1.24 1.19 5.63
C PHE A 5 0.44 -0.10 5.89
N GLU A 6 -0.29 -0.13 7.00
CA GLU A 6 -1.20 -1.24 7.34
C GLU A 6 -2.53 -1.01 6.62
N VAL A 7 -2.84 -1.87 5.66
CA VAL A 7 -4.09 -1.85 4.91
C VAL A 7 -5.13 -2.65 5.68
N VAL A 8 -6.31 -2.07 5.90
CA VAL A 8 -7.40 -2.71 6.63
C VAL A 8 -8.45 -3.20 5.64
N MET A 9 -8.81 -4.48 5.71
CA MET A 9 -9.87 -5.09 4.90
C MET A 9 -11.23 -4.44 5.19
N GLN A 10 -12.12 -4.42 4.19
CA GLN A 10 -13.51 -4.00 4.39
C GLN A 10 -14.37 -5.11 5.00
N ASP A 11 -15.14 -4.79 6.05
CA ASP A 11 -15.97 -5.75 6.80
C ASP A 11 -17.05 -6.45 5.95
N ASN A 12 -17.48 -5.82 4.85
CA ASN A 12 -18.53 -6.31 3.96
C ASN A 12 -17.98 -6.79 2.60
N LEU A 13 -16.69 -7.11 2.52
CA LEU A 13 -16.10 -7.58 1.27
C LEU A 13 -16.75 -8.89 0.84
N LEU A 14 -17.31 -8.92 -0.36
CA LEU A 14 -17.91 -10.13 -0.93
C LEU A 14 -16.84 -10.92 -1.69
N ALA A 15 -16.85 -12.25 -1.49
CA ALA A 15 -16.04 -13.19 -2.27
C ALA A 15 -16.46 -13.14 -3.75
N SER A 16 -15.52 -12.82 -4.62
CA SER A 16 -15.69 -12.79 -6.09
C SER A 16 -14.36 -12.42 -6.73
N PRO A 17 -13.92 -13.06 -7.84
CA PRO A 17 -14.03 -14.49 -8.21
C PRO A 17 -13.09 -15.41 -7.40
N PHE A 18 -12.51 -14.90 -6.30
CA PHE A 18 -11.61 -15.63 -5.40
C PHE A 18 -12.36 -16.64 -4.52
N ASP A 19 -11.64 -17.65 -4.01
CA ASP A 19 -12.22 -18.69 -3.16
C ASP A 19 -12.54 -18.15 -1.75
N THR A 20 -11.79 -17.13 -1.30
CA THR A 20 -12.04 -16.45 -0.01
C THR A 20 -11.97 -14.92 -0.10
N VAL A 21 -12.50 -14.23 0.91
CA VAL A 21 -12.40 -12.76 1.02
C VAL A 21 -10.99 -12.33 1.36
N GLU A 22 -10.26 -13.17 2.09
CA GLU A 22 -8.86 -12.99 2.46
C GLU A 22 -7.96 -13.05 1.21
N GLU A 23 -8.14 -14.02 0.32
CA GLU A 23 -7.39 -14.10 -0.94
C GLU A 23 -7.64 -12.91 -1.84
N LYS A 24 -8.90 -12.45 -1.92
CA LYS A 24 -9.25 -11.23 -2.64
C LYS A 24 -8.54 -10.01 -2.07
N PHE A 25 -8.55 -9.89 -0.74
CA PHE A 25 -7.89 -8.79 -0.05
C PHE A 25 -6.37 -8.82 -0.24
N GLU A 26 -5.72 -9.98 -0.06
CA GLU A 26 -4.28 -10.14 -0.31
C GLU A 26 -3.90 -9.82 -1.76
N SER A 27 -4.71 -10.25 -2.72
CA SER A 27 -4.53 -9.92 -4.13
C SER A 27 -4.61 -8.40 -4.35
N ALA A 28 -5.57 -7.71 -3.74
CA ALA A 28 -5.70 -6.26 -3.82
C ALA A 28 -4.52 -5.52 -3.17
N VAL A 29 -4.03 -5.99 -2.01
CA VAL A 29 -2.83 -5.44 -1.37
C VAL A 29 -1.60 -5.63 -2.26
N SER A 30 -1.50 -6.77 -2.95
CA SER A 30 -0.43 -7.02 -3.92
C SER A 30 -0.49 -6.07 -5.11
N CYS A 31 -1.69 -5.83 -5.65
CA CYS A 31 -1.90 -4.81 -6.69
C CYS A 31 -1.49 -3.41 -6.21
N ALA A 32 -1.87 -3.03 -4.99
CA ALA A 32 -1.47 -1.76 -4.40
C ALA A 32 0.07 -1.67 -4.28
N LYS A 33 0.73 -2.73 -3.81
CA LYS A 33 2.20 -2.80 -3.72
C LYS A 33 2.85 -2.61 -5.09
N THR A 34 2.40 -3.30 -6.14
CA THR A 34 2.94 -3.13 -7.51
C THR A 34 2.70 -1.71 -8.06
N SER A 35 1.55 -1.11 -7.75
CA SER A 35 1.29 0.28 -8.09
C SER A 35 2.26 1.22 -7.37
N ILE A 36 2.55 0.97 -6.09
CA ILE A 36 3.50 1.77 -5.30
C ILE A 36 4.93 1.64 -5.85
N GLU A 37 5.37 0.44 -6.20
CA GLU A 37 6.65 0.23 -6.88
C GLU A 37 6.76 1.04 -8.17
N SER A 38 5.67 1.12 -8.93
CA SER A 38 5.63 1.89 -10.17
C SER A 38 5.66 3.40 -9.91
N ILE A 39 4.94 3.88 -8.90
CA ILE A 39 4.93 5.30 -8.48
C ILE A 39 6.31 5.72 -7.99
N LEU A 40 7.02 4.82 -7.29
CA LEU A 40 8.29 5.09 -6.64
C LEU A 40 9.51 4.62 -7.44
N LEU A 41 9.33 4.27 -8.72
CA LEU A 41 10.37 3.68 -9.56
C LEU A 41 11.68 4.50 -9.60
N ASP A 42 11.56 5.83 -9.59
CA ASP A 42 12.70 6.75 -9.67
C ASP A 42 13.30 7.11 -8.30
N TYR A 43 12.73 6.59 -7.21
CA TYR A 43 13.20 6.85 -5.85
C TYR A 43 14.10 5.71 -5.36
N PRO A 44 15.15 5.99 -4.57
CA PRO A 44 16.06 4.98 -4.03
C PRO A 44 15.42 4.25 -2.83
N VAL A 45 14.30 3.57 -3.05
CA VAL A 45 13.54 2.85 -2.02
C VAL A 45 13.15 1.46 -2.49
N LEU A 46 12.94 0.56 -1.54
CA LEU A 46 12.39 -0.79 -1.72
C LEU A 46 10.99 -0.85 -1.15
N VAL A 47 10.08 -1.49 -1.87
CA VAL A 47 8.70 -1.71 -1.44
C VAL A 47 8.49 -3.20 -1.14
N GLY A 48 8.24 -3.51 0.14
CA GLY A 48 7.91 -4.85 0.60
C GLY A 48 6.43 -5.00 0.90
N GLN A 49 5.94 -6.25 0.91
CA GLN A 49 4.62 -6.62 1.39
C GLN A 49 4.75 -7.78 2.38
N ASP A 50 4.02 -7.70 3.49
CA ASP A 50 3.74 -8.81 4.39
C ASP A 50 2.25 -8.82 4.70
N SER A 51 1.51 -9.77 4.11
CA SER A 51 0.07 -9.91 4.27
C SER A 51 -0.69 -8.61 3.96
N SER A 52 -1.20 -7.93 5.00
CA SER A 52 -1.93 -6.66 4.94
C SER A 52 -1.04 -5.41 5.03
N THR A 53 0.27 -5.58 5.15
CA THR A 53 1.20 -4.48 5.42
C THR A 53 2.11 -4.24 4.23
N ILE A 54 2.21 -2.98 3.81
CA ILE A 54 3.18 -2.52 2.82
C ILE A 54 4.27 -1.73 3.53
N THR A 55 5.53 -2.05 3.24
CA THR A 55 6.70 -1.39 3.82
C THR A 55 7.49 -0.66 2.75
N ILE A 56 7.98 0.54 3.06
CA ILE A 56 8.85 1.31 2.18
C ILE A 56 10.13 1.60 2.96
N ILE A 57 11.27 1.17 2.42
CA ILE A 57 12.58 1.20 3.08
C ILE A 57 13.58 1.87 2.12
N PRO A 58 14.43 2.81 2.57
CA PRO A 58 15.45 3.39 1.71
C PRO A 58 16.50 2.33 1.33
N LEU A 59 17.03 2.42 0.12
CA LEU A 59 18.10 1.54 -0.36
C LEU A 59 19.41 1.84 0.38
N ASP A 60 20.10 0.78 0.80
CA ASP A 60 21.52 0.73 1.20
C ASP A 60 22.07 1.99 1.89
N GLY A 61 21.55 2.31 3.07
CA GLY A 61 22.09 3.36 3.94
C GLY A 61 21.80 4.80 3.50
N THR A 62 20.98 4.99 2.47
CA THR A 62 20.47 6.31 2.09
C THR A 62 19.42 6.80 3.09
N SER A 63 19.27 8.12 3.19
CA SER A 63 18.13 8.74 3.87
C SER A 63 16.89 8.61 3.01
N MET A 64 15.72 8.49 3.64
CA MET A 64 14.45 8.49 2.91
C MET A 64 14.32 9.79 2.11
N PRO A 65 13.94 9.72 0.81
CA PRO A 65 13.91 10.88 -0.08
C PRO A 65 12.72 11.81 0.17
N PHE A 66 11.75 11.39 0.97
CA PHE A 66 10.55 12.13 1.32
C PHE A 66 10.16 11.80 2.76
N THR A 67 9.36 12.67 3.37
CA THR A 67 8.75 12.45 4.67
C THR A 67 7.57 11.48 4.59
N LEU A 68 7.11 10.93 5.73
CA LEU A 68 5.92 10.05 5.76
C LEU A 68 4.66 10.72 5.16
N PRO A 69 4.33 12.00 5.44
CA PRO A 69 3.20 12.68 4.81
C PRO A 69 3.33 12.81 3.29
N GLU A 70 4.52 13.13 2.77
CA GLU A 70 4.78 13.22 1.33
C GLU A 70 4.67 11.85 0.67
N CYS A 71 5.24 10.81 1.28
CA CYS A 71 5.09 9.44 0.84
C CYS A 71 3.61 9.05 0.71
N ALA A 72 2.82 9.28 1.77
CA ALA A 72 1.40 8.98 1.80
C ALA A 72 0.63 9.71 0.68
N GLN A 73 1.03 10.93 0.34
CA GLN A 73 0.42 11.69 -0.73
C GLN A 73 0.80 11.15 -2.13
N LEU A 74 2.06 10.76 -2.33
CA LEU A 74 2.55 10.16 -3.58
C LEU A 74 1.81 8.85 -3.88
N ILE A 75 1.70 7.97 -2.88
CA ILE A 75 1.12 6.64 -3.06
C ILE A 75 -0.40 6.60 -2.96
N LYS A 76 -1.05 7.73 -2.65
CA LYS A 76 -2.50 7.80 -2.40
C LYS A 76 -3.31 7.13 -3.52
N GLY A 77 -2.90 7.33 -4.77
CA GLY A 77 -3.57 6.76 -5.95
C GLY A 77 -3.57 5.23 -6.02
N ALA A 78 -2.66 4.55 -5.33
CA ALA A 78 -2.64 3.08 -5.27
C ALA A 78 -3.84 2.49 -4.50
N PHE A 79 -4.53 3.31 -3.71
CA PHE A 79 -5.67 2.89 -2.88
C PHE A 79 -6.99 3.51 -3.32
N LEU A 80 -6.98 4.34 -4.37
CA LEU A 80 -8.16 5.07 -4.82
C LEU A 80 -8.54 4.73 -6.26
N ASP A 81 -9.84 4.74 -6.52
CA ASP A 81 -10.40 4.69 -7.87
C ASP A 81 -10.22 6.01 -8.63
N ALA A 82 -10.65 6.04 -9.89
CA ALA A 82 -10.58 7.23 -10.76
C ALA A 82 -11.41 8.43 -10.26
N ASN A 83 -12.35 8.21 -9.33
CA ASN A 83 -13.16 9.26 -8.71
C ASN A 83 -12.59 9.74 -7.37
N GLY A 84 -11.49 9.13 -6.91
CA GLY A 84 -10.85 9.44 -5.63
C GLY A 84 -11.48 8.72 -4.43
N HIS A 85 -12.33 7.72 -4.65
CA HIS A 85 -12.87 6.87 -3.59
C HIS A 85 -11.92 5.73 -3.28
N ILE A 86 -11.84 5.32 -2.01
CA ILE A 86 -11.06 4.16 -1.60
C ILE A 86 -11.62 2.91 -2.28
N TYR A 87 -10.75 2.05 -2.82
CA TYR A 87 -11.16 0.77 -3.39
C TYR A 87 -11.97 -0.04 -2.37
N PRO A 88 -13.01 -0.78 -2.81
CA PRO A 88 -13.92 -1.47 -1.90
C PRO A 88 -13.22 -2.55 -1.05
N GLU A 89 -12.04 -3.02 -1.46
CA GLU A 89 -11.23 -3.95 -0.68
C GLU A 89 -10.66 -3.32 0.60
N PHE A 90 -10.57 -1.99 0.69
CA PHE A 90 -9.87 -1.28 1.74
C PHE A 90 -10.80 -0.36 2.56
N THR A 91 -10.59 -0.31 3.87
CA THR A 91 -11.29 0.62 4.78
C THR A 91 -10.41 1.79 5.20
N LEU A 92 -9.14 1.49 5.49
CA LEU A 92 -8.20 2.46 6.05
C LEU A 92 -6.76 2.00 5.80
N VAL A 93 -5.86 2.97 5.64
CA VAL A 93 -4.42 2.73 5.62
C VAL A 93 -3.83 3.40 6.86
N LYS A 94 -3.48 2.63 7.90
CA LYS A 94 -2.72 3.19 9.03
C LYS A 94 -1.28 3.39 8.58
N LYS A 95 -0.67 4.50 9.02
CA LYS A 95 0.68 4.87 8.61
C LYS A 95 1.55 5.08 9.84
N ASP A 96 2.70 4.44 9.86
CA ASP A 96 3.67 4.51 10.94
C ASP A 96 5.09 4.71 10.37
N GLU A 97 5.96 5.33 11.18
CA GLU A 97 7.37 5.54 10.91
C GLU A 97 8.19 4.89 12.02
N ILE A 98 9.16 4.03 11.64
CA ILE A 98 10.02 3.28 12.56
C ILE A 98 11.49 3.37 12.14
#